data_AF-A0ABD1FLD9-F1
#
_entry.id   AF-A0ABD1FLD9-F1
#
_cell.length_a   1.000
_cell.length_b   1.000
_cell.length_c   1.000
_cell.angle_alpha   90.00
_cell.angle_beta   90.00
_cell.angle_gamma   90.00
#
_symmetry.space_group_name_H-M   'P 1'
#
loop_
_entity.id
_entity.type
_entity.pdbx_description
1 polymer ?
#
loop_
_entity_poly.entity_id
_entity_poly.type
_entity_poly.pdbx_seq_one_letter_code
_entity_poly.pdbx_strand_id
1 'polypeptide(L)'
;MPIFETEESQKPSNLSILGRMEIETKATYFRCGGLAVAIVLSRKIADALSHILFVNTWSAVARGDGGSVTLPTFDASYAPPLPDFDATTLSRGVPDAGVTQQEIANKIITFSASEIAALQERYTVGGNRPSRAEALSAFIWTRGNEVFDCSLLWFDETPRFSPK
;
A
#
# COMPACT_ATOMS: atom_id res chain seq x y z
N MET A 1 1.54 32.39 -7.84
CA MET A 1 1.44 31.09 -8.52
C MET A 1 2.64 30.96 -9.45
N PRO A 2 3.65 30.15 -9.09
CA PRO A 2 4.52 29.50 -10.07
C PRO A 2 4.28 27.98 -9.96
N ILE A 3 3.76 27.35 -11.02
CA ILE A 3 4.53 26.59 -12.01
C ILE A 3 5.44 25.57 -11.31
N PHE A 4 4.88 24.39 -11.07
CA PHE A 4 5.66 23.18 -10.86
C PHE A 4 6.40 22.90 -12.16
N GLU A 5 7.67 23.26 -12.24
CA GLU A 5 8.55 22.65 -13.23
C GLU A 5 8.64 21.17 -12.87
N THR A 6 8.12 20.34 -13.76
CA THR A 6 8.37 18.91 -13.78
C THR A 6 9.86 18.72 -13.97
N GLU A 7 10.59 18.45 -12.88
CA GLU A 7 11.90 17.82 -13.04
C GLU A 7 11.65 16.48 -13.73
N GLU A 8 12.19 16.42 -14.94
CA GLU A 8 12.31 15.26 -15.79
C GLU A 8 12.73 14.07 -14.94
N SER A 9 11.82 13.11 -14.79
CA SER A 9 12.10 11.83 -14.17
C SER A 9 13.16 11.13 -14.99
N GLN A 10 14.43 11.37 -14.65
CA GLN A 10 15.56 10.67 -15.23
C GLN A 10 15.36 9.19 -14.95
N LYS A 11 14.90 8.48 -15.99
CA LYS A 11 14.69 7.05 -16.05
C LYS A 11 15.97 6.38 -15.53
N PRO A 12 15.96 5.65 -14.40
CA PRO A 12 17.05 4.75 -14.12
C PRO A 12 17.00 3.67 -15.19
N SER A 13 17.86 3.83 -16.19
CA SER A 13 18.13 2.84 -17.21
C SER A 13 18.50 1.52 -16.54
N ASN A 14 17.76 0.46 -16.84
CA ASN A 14 18.03 -0.92 -16.42
C ASN A 14 18.09 -1.16 -14.90
N LEU A 15 16.92 -1.25 -14.27
CA LEU A 15 16.77 -1.71 -12.88
C LEU A 15 16.83 -3.26 -12.76
N SER A 16 17.72 -3.91 -13.50
CA SER A 16 18.01 -5.35 -13.35
C SER A 16 19.22 -5.63 -12.45
N ILE A 17 19.77 -4.60 -11.78
CA ILE A 17 20.94 -4.70 -10.88
C ILE A 17 20.77 -3.84 -9.61
N LEU A 18 19.59 -3.87 -8.95
CA LEU A 18 19.51 -3.60 -7.51
C LEU A 18 19.61 -4.93 -6.76
N GLY A 19 20.78 -5.56 -6.89
CA GLY A 19 21.15 -6.67 -6.05
C GLY A 19 21.28 -6.20 -4.60
N ARG A 20 20.50 -6.82 -3.70
CA ARG A 20 20.74 -6.88 -2.25
C ARG A 20 20.58 -5.59 -1.42
N MET A 21 19.75 -4.62 -1.80
CA MET A 21 19.37 -3.60 -0.81
C MET A 21 18.21 -4.11 0.05
N GLU A 22 18.55 -4.43 1.30
CA GLU A 22 17.61 -4.91 2.31
C GLU A 22 16.78 -3.75 2.88
N ILE A 23 17.43 -2.60 3.12
CA ILE A 23 16.82 -1.34 3.59
C ILE A 23 17.50 -0.15 2.88
N GLU A 24 16.73 0.81 2.38
CA GLU A 24 17.20 2.09 1.86
C GLU A 24 16.61 3.26 2.65
N THR A 25 17.37 4.33 2.86
CA THR A 25 16.88 5.57 3.47
C THR A 25 17.26 6.78 2.64
N LYS A 26 16.31 7.71 2.49
CA LYS A 26 16.52 8.98 1.78
C LYS A 26 15.95 10.13 2.60
N ALA A 27 16.77 11.12 2.90
CA ALA A 27 16.35 12.38 3.50
C ALA A 27 16.29 13.48 2.43
N THR A 28 15.20 14.24 2.40
CA THR A 28 15.01 15.37 1.47
C THR A 28 14.62 16.61 2.25
N TYR A 29 15.45 17.65 2.18
CA TYR A 29 15.21 18.95 2.79
C TYR A 29 14.49 19.86 1.79
N PHE A 30 13.37 20.44 2.22
CA PHE A 30 12.62 21.39 1.42
C PHE A 30 13.08 22.82 1.69
N ARG A 31 12.95 23.71 0.70
CA ARG A 31 13.32 25.13 0.84
C ARG A 31 12.56 25.85 1.96
N CYS A 32 11.38 25.34 2.35
CA CYS A 32 10.60 25.86 3.47
C CYS A 32 11.12 25.41 4.85
N GLY A 33 12.23 24.66 4.92
CA GLY A 33 12.79 24.12 6.16
C GLY A 33 12.17 22.78 6.60
N GLY A 34 11.21 22.22 5.85
CA GLY A 34 10.67 20.88 6.10
C GLY A 34 11.68 19.77 5.76
N LEU A 35 11.51 18.61 6.39
CA LEU A 35 12.27 17.37 6.12
C LEU A 35 11.31 16.23 5.81
N ALA A 36 11.49 15.58 4.66
CA ALA A 36 10.88 14.28 4.37
C ALA A 36 11.95 13.18 4.49
N VAL A 37 11.59 12.08 5.15
CA VAL A 37 12.40 10.87 5.21
C VAL A 37 11.62 9.74 4.56
N ALA A 38 12.19 9.14 3.53
CA ALA A 38 11.67 7.93 2.89
C ALA A 38 12.51 6.73 3.31
N ILE A 39 11.84 5.64 3.67
CA ILE A 39 12.45 4.37 4.05
C ILE A 39 11.84 3.29 3.17
N VAL A 40 12.69 2.54 2.48
CA VAL A 40 12.28 1.43 1.62
C VAL A 40 12.84 0.15 2.23
N LEU A 41 11.96 -0.81 2.48
CA LEU A 41 12.28 -2.08 3.11
C LEU A 41 11.81 -3.22 2.21
N SER A 42 12.68 -4.18 1.93
CA SER A 42 12.28 -5.35 1.16
C SER A 42 11.25 -6.17 1.93
N ARG A 43 10.08 -6.43 1.32
CA ARG A 43 9.04 -7.29 1.89
C ARG A 43 9.52 -8.75 2.11
N LYS A 44 10.69 -9.13 1.58
CA LYS A 44 11.30 -10.44 1.81
C LYS A 44 11.80 -10.63 3.23
N ILE A 45 12.17 -9.56 3.92
CA ILE A 45 12.81 -9.62 5.24
C ILE A 45 11.93 -9.09 6.38
N ALA A 46 10.82 -8.44 6.05
CA ALA A 46 9.96 -7.80 7.03
C ALA A 46 8.54 -7.59 6.49
N ASP A 47 7.57 -7.73 7.38
CA ASP A 47 6.18 -7.33 7.15
C ASP A 47 5.96 -5.85 7.54
N ALA A 48 4.71 -5.39 7.41
CA ALA A 48 4.34 -4.01 7.72
C ALA A 48 4.56 -3.66 9.21
N LEU A 49 4.30 -4.61 10.12
CA LEU A 49 4.46 -4.38 11.56
C LEU A 49 5.94 -4.26 11.93
N SER A 50 6.79 -5.11 11.34
CA SER A 50 8.24 -5.08 11.48
C SER A 50 8.81 -3.77 10.94
N HIS A 51 8.30 -3.27 9.82
CA HIS A 51 8.67 -1.96 9.29
C HIS A 51 8.31 -0.83 10.27
N ILE A 52 7.07 -0.81 10.79
CA ILE A 52 6.63 0.21 11.76
C ILE A 52 7.50 0.16 13.04
N LEU A 53 7.78 -1.04 13.55
CA LEU A 53 8.64 -1.24 14.72
C LEU A 53 10.05 -0.69 14.46
N PHE A 54 10.63 -0.97 13.30
CA PHE A 54 11.94 -0.45 12.91
C PHE A 54 11.94 1.09 12.90
N VAL A 55 10.95 1.73 12.26
CA VAL A 55 10.88 3.20 12.19
C VAL A 55 10.70 3.82 13.58
N ASN A 56 9.83 3.24 14.42
CA ASN A 56 9.63 3.72 15.79
C ASN A 56 10.91 3.60 16.62
N THR A 57 11.58 2.45 16.53
CA THR A 57 12.83 2.18 17.24
C THR A 57 13.93 3.14 16.79
N TRP A 58 14.11 3.28 15.48
CA TRP A 58 15.09 4.19 14.89
C TRP A 58 14.84 5.64 15.34
N SER A 59 13.58 6.08 15.35
CA SER A 59 13.21 7.43 15.80
C SER A 59 13.55 7.66 17.28
N ALA A 60 13.36 6.65 18.13
CA ALA A 60 13.60 6.76 19.55
C ALA A 60 15.10 6.76 19.87
N VAL A 61 15.87 5.90 19.20
CA VAL A 61 17.34 5.91 19.27
C VAL A 61 17.88 7.27 18.81
N ALA A 62 17.36 7.82 17.70
CA ALA A 62 17.78 9.12 17.19
C ALA A 62 17.49 10.29 18.16
N ARG A 63 16.46 10.17 19.02
CA ARG A 63 16.17 11.14 20.08
C ARG A 63 17.02 10.96 21.34
N GLY A 64 17.81 9.89 21.43
CA GLY A 64 18.59 9.57 22.62
C GLY A 64 17.81 8.86 23.73
N ASP A 65 16.68 8.19 23.42
CA ASP A 65 15.98 7.32 24.36
C ASP A 65 16.81 6.05 24.64
N GLY A 66 17.82 6.19 25.49
CA GLY A 66 18.86 5.19 25.78
C GLY A 66 18.44 4.04 26.69
N GLY A 67 17.28 3.40 26.47
CA GLY A 67 16.98 2.14 27.15
C GLY A 67 15.51 1.70 27.28
N SER A 68 14.53 2.53 26.90
CA SER A 68 13.10 2.21 27.06
C SER A 68 12.43 1.69 25.78
N VAL A 69 13.19 1.37 24.74
CA VAL A 69 12.66 1.08 23.41
C VAL A 69 12.78 -0.41 23.12
N THR A 70 11.67 -1.05 22.75
CA THR A 70 11.66 -2.44 22.30
C THR A 70 12.46 -2.57 21.01
N LEU A 71 13.55 -3.33 21.04
CA LEU A 71 14.36 -3.60 19.86
C LEU A 71 13.71 -4.70 19.01
N PRO A 72 13.79 -4.60 17.66
CA PRO A 72 13.39 -5.70 16.79
C PRO A 72 14.31 -6.91 16.99
N THR A 73 13.70 -8.10 17.01
CA THR A 73 14.42 -9.39 17.07
C THR A 73 14.61 -9.93 15.67
N PHE A 74 15.86 -10.28 15.32
CA PHE A 74 16.22 -10.83 14.00
C PHE A 74 16.54 -12.32 14.06
N ASP A 75 15.92 -13.03 15.00
CA ASP A 75 16.14 -14.46 15.18
C ASP A 75 15.14 -15.27 14.36
N ALA A 76 15.61 -15.75 13.21
CA ALA A 76 14.83 -16.58 12.31
C ALA A 76 14.60 -18.00 12.84
N SER A 77 15.26 -18.42 13.93
CA SER A 77 15.07 -19.75 14.52
C SER A 77 13.68 -19.94 15.14
N TYR A 78 12.99 -18.84 15.48
CA TYR A 78 11.61 -18.86 15.95
C TYR A 78 10.59 -19.04 14.82
N ALA A 79 11.00 -18.95 13.56
CA ALA A 79 10.09 -19.18 12.44
C ALA A 79 9.65 -20.65 12.47
N PRO A 80 8.33 -20.93 12.47
CA PRO A 80 7.87 -22.31 12.38
C PRO A 80 8.42 -22.93 11.09
N PRO A 81 8.75 -24.24 11.09
CA PRO A 81 9.17 -24.90 9.87
C PRO A 81 8.10 -24.68 8.81
N LEU A 82 8.53 -24.28 7.62
CA LEU A 82 7.61 -24.19 6.49
C LEU A 82 7.00 -25.60 6.31
N PRO A 83 5.66 -25.72 6.20
CA PRO A 83 5.06 -26.99 5.83
C PRO A 83 5.69 -27.48 4.52
N ASP A 84 5.65 -28.80 4.24
CA ASP A 84 6.07 -29.35 2.95
C ASP A 84 5.30 -28.66 1.83
N PHE A 85 5.93 -27.62 1.29
CA PHE A 85 5.30 -26.64 0.43
C PHE A 85 5.79 -26.92 -0.97
N ASP A 86 4.88 -27.44 -1.81
CA ASP A 86 5.19 -27.70 -3.20
C ASP A 86 5.36 -26.37 -3.94
N ALA A 87 6.61 -25.93 -4.08
CA ALA A 87 7.00 -24.71 -4.78
C ALA A 87 6.54 -24.69 -6.24
N THR A 88 6.17 -25.83 -6.83
CA THR A 88 5.62 -25.88 -8.19
C THR A 88 4.24 -25.23 -8.29
N THR A 89 3.48 -25.16 -7.19
CA THR A 89 2.17 -24.46 -7.15
C THR A 89 2.30 -22.94 -7.27
N LEU A 90 3.46 -22.36 -6.93
CA LEU A 90 3.76 -20.94 -7.09
C LEU A 90 4.25 -20.58 -8.49
N SER A 91 4.63 -21.57 -9.30
CA SER A 91 5.01 -21.37 -10.70
C SER A 91 3.79 -21.25 -11.62
N ARG A 92 2.65 -20.78 -11.12
CA ARG A 92 1.71 -20.08 -11.98
C ARG A 92 2.31 -18.69 -12.21
N GLY A 93 3.30 -18.66 -13.10
CA GLY A 93 3.88 -17.42 -13.59
C GLY A 93 2.73 -16.47 -13.82
N VAL A 94 2.76 -15.32 -13.15
CA VAL A 94 1.87 -14.22 -13.47
C VAL A 94 1.98 -14.12 -14.99
N PRO A 95 0.92 -14.40 -15.76
CA PRO A 95 1.00 -14.15 -17.19
C PRO A 95 1.50 -12.71 -17.27
N ASP A 96 2.54 -12.49 -18.07
CA ASP A 96 2.96 -11.16 -18.46
C ASP A 96 1.80 -10.57 -19.28
N ALA A 97 0.68 -10.31 -18.60
CA ALA A 97 -0.36 -9.41 -19.00
C ALA A 97 0.34 -8.08 -18.88
N GLY A 98 1.15 -7.79 -19.92
CA GLY A 98 2.14 -6.74 -19.93
C GLY A 98 1.51 -5.56 -19.25
N VAL A 99 2.13 -5.13 -18.15
CA VAL A 99 1.60 -4.06 -17.30
C VAL A 99 1.40 -2.88 -18.24
N THR A 100 0.18 -2.69 -18.72
CA THR A 100 -0.18 -1.53 -19.51
C THR A 100 0.14 -0.39 -18.58
N GLN A 101 1.02 0.52 -18.99
CA GLN A 101 1.33 1.72 -18.23
C GLN A 101 0.03 2.55 -18.16
N GLN A 102 -0.82 2.18 -17.22
CA GLN A 102 -1.98 2.95 -16.85
C GLN A 102 -1.47 4.05 -15.93
N GLU A 103 -2.01 5.25 -16.12
CA GLU A 103 -1.72 6.37 -15.25
C GLU A 103 -2.36 6.09 -13.88
N ILE A 104 -1.54 5.60 -12.94
CA ILE A 104 -1.96 5.32 -11.58
C ILE A 104 -1.79 6.61 -10.77
N ALA A 105 -2.91 7.21 -10.38
CA ALA A 105 -2.92 8.32 -9.43
C ALA A 105 -3.03 7.81 -7.99
N ASN A 106 -2.14 8.26 -7.11
CA ASN A 106 -2.24 8.01 -5.68
C ASN A 106 -3.05 9.13 -5.01
N LYS A 107 -4.11 8.78 -4.30
CA LYS A 107 -4.93 9.74 -3.55
C LYS A 107 -5.17 9.26 -2.12
N ILE A 108 -4.92 10.16 -1.17
CA ILE A 108 -5.28 9.94 0.24
C ILE A 108 -6.76 10.31 0.41
N ILE A 109 -7.54 9.38 0.92
CA ILE A 109 -8.95 9.59 1.29
C ILE A 109 -9.02 9.53 2.82
N THR A 110 -9.57 10.58 3.43
CA THR A 110 -9.70 10.68 4.88
C THR A 110 -11.14 10.45 5.30
N PHE A 111 -11.32 9.68 6.38
CA PHE A 111 -12.62 9.42 6.99
C PHE A 111 -12.60 9.92 8.43
N SER A 112 -13.60 10.69 8.80
CA SER A 112 -13.84 11.14 10.16
C SER A 112 -14.25 9.98 11.08
N ALA A 113 -14.09 10.18 12.39
CA ALA A 113 -14.50 9.19 13.38
C ALA A 113 -16.01 8.87 13.30
N SER A 114 -16.85 9.88 13.03
CA SER A 114 -18.30 9.71 12.87
C SER A 114 -18.67 8.90 11.62
N GLU A 115 -17.98 9.12 10.50
CA GLU A 115 -18.21 8.32 9.28
C GLU A 115 -17.84 6.85 9.51
N ILE A 116 -16.72 6.59 10.18
CA ILE A 116 -16.31 5.22 10.51
C ILE A 116 -17.31 4.58 11.49
N ALA A 117 -17.80 5.34 12.47
CA ALA A 117 -18.80 4.84 13.42
C ALA A 117 -20.11 4.45 12.72
N ALA A 118 -20.54 5.24 11.74
CA ALA A 118 -21.71 4.94 10.90
C ALA A 118 -21.47 3.71 10.01
N LEU A 119 -20.27 3.52 9.46
CA LEU A 119 -19.93 2.29 8.72
C LEU A 119 -19.98 1.06 9.62
N GLN A 120 -19.42 1.14 10.83
CA GLN A 120 -19.46 0.02 11.78
C GLN A 120 -20.91 -0.35 12.15
N GLU A 121 -21.77 0.63 12.35
CA GLU A 121 -23.20 0.40 12.59
C GLU A 121 -23.87 -0.27 11.38
N ARG A 122 -23.64 0.26 10.17
CA ARG A 122 -24.18 -0.29 8.92
C ARG A 122 -23.80 -1.75 8.70
N TYR A 123 -22.58 -2.13 9.04
CA TYR A 123 -22.07 -3.50 8.87
C TYR A 123 -22.19 -4.36 10.14
N THR A 124 -22.94 -3.90 11.16
CA THR A 124 -23.23 -4.72 12.34
C THR A 124 -24.24 -5.81 11.96
N VAL A 125 -23.87 -7.07 12.13
CA VAL A 125 -24.73 -8.23 11.81
C VAL A 125 -25.00 -9.01 13.09
N GLY A 126 -26.28 -9.21 13.42
CA GLY A 126 -26.68 -9.99 14.60
C GLY A 126 -26.16 -9.43 15.92
N GLY A 127 -25.94 -8.11 16.02
CA GLY A 127 -25.35 -7.46 17.20
C GLY A 127 -23.83 -7.55 17.29
N ASN A 128 -23.16 -8.25 16.36
CA ASN A 128 -21.70 -8.28 16.30
C ASN A 128 -21.18 -7.07 15.51
N ARG A 129 -20.62 -6.10 16.24
CA ARG A 129 -20.10 -4.85 15.65
C ARG A 129 -18.69 -5.08 15.09
N PRO A 130 -18.44 -4.82 13.80
CA PRO A 130 -17.12 -4.96 13.21
C PRO A 130 -16.13 -3.92 13.75
N SER A 131 -14.85 -4.25 13.74
CA SER A 131 -13.76 -3.30 13.96
C SER A 131 -13.75 -2.20 12.90
N ARG A 132 -13.04 -1.09 13.17
CA ARG A 132 -12.90 0.02 12.22
C ARG A 132 -12.27 -0.44 10.90
N ALA A 133 -11.28 -1.34 10.98
CA ALA A 133 -10.57 -1.88 9.82
C ALA A 133 -11.48 -2.77 8.98
N GLU A 134 -12.28 -3.64 9.60
CA GLU A 134 -13.24 -4.50 8.90
C GLU A 134 -14.33 -3.66 8.22
N ALA A 135 -14.93 -2.71 8.93
CA ALA A 135 -15.97 -1.85 8.38
C ALA A 135 -15.47 -1.02 7.18
N LEU A 136 -14.26 -0.44 7.27
CA LEU A 136 -13.66 0.30 6.17
C LEU A 136 -13.28 -0.60 4.99
N SER A 137 -12.70 -1.78 5.27
CA SER A 137 -12.32 -2.71 4.20
C SER A 137 -13.55 -3.24 3.45
N ALA A 138 -14.62 -3.58 4.18
CA ALA A 138 -15.90 -3.97 3.59
C ALA A 138 -16.50 -2.83 2.75
N PHE A 139 -16.47 -1.59 3.26
CA PHE A 139 -16.92 -0.42 2.51
C PHE A 139 -16.15 -0.24 1.20
N ILE A 140 -14.81 -0.24 1.26
CA ILE A 140 -13.95 -0.10 0.08
C ILE A 140 -14.20 -1.24 -0.91
N TRP A 141 -14.32 -2.48 -0.44
CA TRP A 141 -14.60 -3.63 -1.29
C TRP A 141 -15.94 -3.48 -2.03
N THR A 142 -17.01 -3.11 -1.32
CA THR A 142 -18.34 -2.94 -1.92
C THR A 142 -18.36 -1.85 -2.98
N ARG A 143 -17.66 -0.73 -2.76
CA ARG A 143 -17.57 0.37 -3.72
C ARG A 143 -16.59 0.12 -4.85
N GLY A 144 -15.50 -0.61 -4.59
CA GLY A 144 -14.54 -1.01 -5.61
C GLY A 144 -15.22 -1.85 -6.69
N ASN A 145 -16.07 -2.80 -6.29
CA ASN A 145 -16.81 -3.63 -7.24
C ASN A 145 -17.78 -2.81 -8.11
N GLU A 146 -18.38 -1.73 -7.58
CA GLU A 146 -19.21 -0.80 -8.37
C GLU A 146 -18.38 0.00 -9.40
N VAL A 147 -17.14 0.36 -9.06
CA VAL A 147 -16.22 1.10 -9.96
C VAL A 147 -15.64 0.20 -11.05
N PHE A 148 -15.37 -1.08 -10.75
CA PHE A 148 -14.92 -2.05 -11.76
C PHE A 148 -16.06 -2.59 -12.65
N ASP A 149 -17.31 -2.54 -12.20
CA ASP A 149 -18.50 -2.84 -13.03
C ASP A 149 -18.84 -1.67 -13.98
N CYS A 150 -18.50 -0.43 -13.60
CA CYS A 150 -18.68 0.74 -14.46
C CYS A 150 -17.81 0.72 -15.72
N SER A 151 -16.68 -0.01 -15.76
CA SER A 151 -15.91 -0.21 -17.00
C SER A 151 -16.58 -1.13 -18.02
N LEU A 152 -17.59 -1.93 -17.63
CA LEU A 152 -18.34 -2.81 -18.54
C LEU A 152 -19.63 -2.18 -19.07
N LEU A 153 -20.08 -1.05 -18.52
CA LEU A 153 -21.28 -0.33 -18.97
C LEU A 153 -21.01 0.75 -20.04
N TRP A 154 -19.77 0.91 -20.50
CA TRP A 154 -19.42 1.80 -21.63
C TRP A 154 -19.35 1.08 -22.99
N PHE A 155 -19.66 -0.23 -23.04
CA PHE A 155 -19.57 -1.03 -24.26
C PHE A 155 -20.86 -1.82 -24.56
N ASP A 156 -22.04 -1.32 -24.21
CA ASP A 156 -23.23 -1.64 -25.02
C ASP A 156 -24.30 -0.56 -24.88
N GLU A 157 -25.08 -0.42 -25.95
CA GLU A 157 -26.21 0.49 -26.16
C GLU A 157 -25.90 1.90 -26.69
N THR A 158 -25.60 1.97 -27.99
CA THR A 158 -26.08 3.08 -28.81
C THR A 158 -27.58 2.89 -29.10
N PRO A 159 -28.48 3.84 -28.77
CA PRO A 159 -29.87 3.79 -29.20
C PRO A 159 -29.93 4.08 -30.71
N ARG A 160 -30.33 3.09 -31.52
CA ARG A 160 -30.72 3.30 -32.92
C ARG A 160 -32.10 3.95 -32.97
N PHE A 161 -32.16 5.26 -33.17
CA PHE A 161 -33.38 5.90 -33.67
C PHE A 161 -33.43 5.74 -35.20
N SER A 162 -34.43 5.02 -35.70
CA SER A 162 -34.80 5.00 -37.11
C SER A 162 -35.83 6.10 -37.40
N PRO A 163 -35.67 6.90 -38.46
CA PRO A 163 -36.71 7.83 -38.88
C PRO A 163 -37.77 7.09 -39.72
N LYS A 164 -39.03 7.50 -39.53
CA LYS A 164 -40.10 7.32 -40.52
C LYS A 164 -40.14 8.53 -41.43
#